data_AF-W7BK01-F1
#
_entry.id   AF-W7BK01-F1
#
_cell.length_a   1.000
_cell.length_b   1.000
_cell.length_c   1.000
_cell.angle_alpha   90.00
_cell.angle_beta   90.00
_cell.angle_gamma   90.00
#
_symmetry.space_group_name_H-M   'P 1'
#
loop_
_entity.id
_entity.type
_entity.pdbx_description
1 polymer ?
#
loop_
_entity_poly.entity_id
_entity_poly.type
_entity_poly.pdbx_seq_one_letter_code
_entity_poly.pdbx_strand_id
1 'polypeptide(L)'
;MRAEKRTNTKKKKRTGLKIFLWSILGIFLVLGGIVGYAVFQTKSTMDKIYEPVEGRTANPVKLDGGNPFSVLILGIDQREGDVGRSDTTMVATVNGTTNKAQILSIPRDTRTEIIGHDSTNKINAAYAYGGVKMAEDTVTNFLKGIPINYYIKINMEGLKDLVDAVGGVEVYNDMDISLKGKEFKKR
;
A
#
# COMPACT_ATOMS: atom_id res chain seq x y z
N MET A 1 -45.89 72.08 -30.65
CA MET A 1 -44.69 71.25 -30.88
C MET A 1 -44.30 70.58 -29.58
N ARG A 2 -44.15 69.25 -29.60
CA ARG A 2 -43.98 68.37 -28.44
C ARG A 2 -42.53 68.37 -27.96
N ALA A 3 -42.35 68.38 -26.64
CA ALA A 3 -41.07 68.27 -25.96
C ALA A 3 -40.48 66.85 -26.07
N GLU A 4 -39.22 66.74 -26.46
CA GLU A 4 -38.48 65.48 -26.50
C GLU A 4 -37.43 65.48 -25.38
N LYS A 5 -37.67 64.70 -24.32
CA LYS A 5 -36.77 64.54 -23.18
C LYS A 5 -35.95 63.25 -23.40
N ARG A 6 -34.69 63.40 -23.83
CA ARG A 6 -33.76 62.26 -23.99
C ARG A 6 -33.24 61.83 -22.61
N THR A 7 -33.64 60.65 -22.14
CA THR A 7 -33.08 60.03 -20.92
C THR A 7 -31.89 59.13 -21.30
N ASN A 8 -30.70 59.53 -20.86
CA ASN A 8 -29.45 58.82 -21.11
C ASN A 8 -29.19 57.83 -19.96
N THR A 9 -29.53 56.56 -20.14
CA THR A 9 -29.25 55.51 -19.13
C THR A 9 -27.87 54.90 -19.38
N LYS A 10 -26.87 55.35 -18.62
CA LYS A 10 -25.51 54.77 -18.65
C LYS A 10 -25.51 53.34 -18.11
N LYS A 11 -25.50 52.35 -19.01
CA LYS A 11 -25.20 50.94 -18.70
C LYS A 11 -23.71 50.77 -18.38
N LYS A 12 -23.34 50.83 -17.10
CA LYS A 12 -21.95 50.55 -16.64
C LYS A 12 -21.95 49.63 -15.42
N LYS A 13 -22.25 48.34 -15.60
CA LYS A 13 -22.12 47.28 -14.56
C LYS A 13 -21.59 45.93 -15.08
N ARG A 14 -21.09 45.84 -16.33
CA ARG A 14 -20.64 44.57 -16.93
C ARG A 14 -19.17 44.22 -16.67
N THR A 15 -18.34 45.15 -16.24
CA THR A 15 -16.91 44.91 -15.97
C THR A 15 -16.66 44.30 -14.59
N GLY A 16 -17.38 44.74 -13.55
CA GLY A 16 -17.28 44.15 -12.20
C GLY A 16 -17.72 42.69 -12.14
N LEU A 17 -18.79 42.34 -12.86
CA LEU A 17 -19.27 40.95 -12.96
C LEU A 17 -18.27 40.05 -13.72
N LYS A 18 -17.59 40.58 -14.74
CA LYS A 18 -16.53 39.86 -15.45
C LYS A 18 -15.35 39.58 -14.52
N ILE A 19 -14.89 40.57 -13.75
CA ILE A 19 -13.77 40.39 -12.81
C ILE A 19 -14.13 39.34 -11.75
N PHE A 20 -15.35 39.38 -11.22
CA PHE A 20 -15.85 38.37 -10.27
C PHE A 20 -15.88 36.95 -10.86
N LEU A 21 -16.38 36.80 -12.10
CA LEU A 21 -16.37 35.52 -12.82
C LEU A 21 -14.96 35.00 -13.11
N TRP A 22 -14.02 35.87 -13.49
CA TRP A 22 -12.62 35.50 -13.71
C TRP A 22 -11.91 35.09 -12.41
N SER A 23 -12.20 35.74 -11.27
CA SER A 23 -11.70 35.31 -9.96
C SER A 23 -12.23 33.94 -9.55
N ILE A 24 -13.52 33.68 -9.74
CA ILE A 24 -14.11 32.36 -9.47
C ILE A 24 -13.48 31.27 -10.34
N LEU A 25 -13.28 31.55 -11.63
CA LEU A 25 -12.64 30.62 -12.55
C LEU A 25 -11.18 30.33 -12.15
N GLY A 26 -10.45 31.36 -11.70
CA GLY A 26 -9.09 31.21 -11.18
C GLY A 26 -9.04 30.32 -9.94
N ILE A 27 -9.96 30.51 -8.99
CA ILE A 27 -10.07 29.68 -7.78
C ILE A 27 -10.40 28.23 -8.16
N PHE A 28 -11.31 28.02 -9.12
CA PHE A 28 -11.66 26.68 -9.61
C PHE A 28 -10.48 25.97 -10.30
N LEU A 29 -9.67 26.70 -11.07
CA LEU A 29 -8.46 26.17 -11.69
C LEU A 29 -7.40 25.79 -10.65
N VAL A 30 -7.22 26.60 -9.60
CA VAL A 30 -6.29 26.29 -8.51
C VAL A 30 -6.76 25.06 -7.73
N LEU A 31 -8.04 24.99 -7.36
CA LEU A 31 -8.62 23.82 -6.68
C LEU A 31 -8.53 22.57 -7.56
N GLY A 32 -8.88 22.68 -8.84
CA GLY A 32 -8.77 21.60 -9.82
C GLY A 32 -7.32 21.13 -10.00
N GLY A 33 -6.36 22.05 -9.99
CA GLY A 33 -4.92 21.73 -10.04
C GLY A 33 -4.45 20.99 -8.79
N ILE A 34 -4.87 21.41 -7.60
CA ILE A 34 -4.53 20.74 -6.33
C ILE A 34 -5.13 19.33 -6.28
N VAL A 35 -6.41 19.19 -6.60
CA VAL A 35 -7.10 17.89 -6.65
C VAL A 35 -6.49 17.00 -7.72
N GLY A 36 -6.24 17.54 -8.91
CA GLY A 36 -5.59 16.83 -10.01
C GLY A 36 -4.19 16.35 -9.64
N TYR A 37 -3.38 17.19 -8.98
CA TYR A 37 -2.06 16.82 -8.47
C TYR A 37 -2.14 15.73 -7.40
N ALA A 38 -3.07 15.85 -6.45
CA ALA A 38 -3.28 14.83 -5.42
C ALA A 38 -3.71 13.47 -6.02
N VAL A 39 -4.60 13.49 -7.01
CA VAL A 39 -5.04 12.29 -7.74
C VAL A 39 -3.90 11.70 -8.59
N PHE A 40 -3.09 12.55 -9.23
CA PHE A 40 -1.96 12.10 -10.03
C PHE A 40 -0.86 11.47 -9.16
N GLN A 41 -0.56 12.06 -8.00
CA GLN A 41 0.41 11.54 -7.04
C GLN A 41 -0.07 10.22 -6.44
N THR A 42 -1.35 10.11 -6.08
CA THR A 42 -1.93 8.85 -5.55
C THR A 42 -1.96 7.76 -6.61
N LYS A 43 -2.36 8.06 -7.86
CA LYS A 43 -2.33 7.09 -8.95
C LYS A 43 -0.91 6.60 -9.27
N SER A 44 0.04 7.52 -9.40
CA SER A 44 1.46 7.19 -9.67
C SER A 44 2.13 6.39 -8.55
N THR A 45 1.60 6.51 -7.33
CA THR A 45 2.04 5.75 -6.16
C THR A 45 1.36 4.37 -6.11
N MET A 46 0.06 4.31 -6.42
CA MET A 46 -0.69 3.06 -6.50
C MET A 46 -0.16 2.13 -7.59
N ASP A 47 0.18 2.66 -8.76
CA ASP A 47 0.75 1.88 -9.88
C ASP A 47 2.16 1.32 -9.56
N LYS A 48 2.86 1.89 -8.56
CA LYS A 48 4.17 1.39 -8.09
C LYS A 48 4.07 0.41 -6.93
N ILE A 49 3.00 0.50 -6.14
CA ILE A 49 2.79 -0.34 -4.95
C ILE A 49 2.01 -1.60 -5.30
N TYR A 50 1.12 -1.52 -6.30
CA TYR A 50 0.30 -2.64 -6.73
C TYR A 50 0.86 -3.25 -8.03
N GLU A 51 1.67 -4.29 -7.90
CA GLU A 51 1.95 -5.19 -9.02
C GLU A 51 0.78 -6.19 -9.13
N PRO A 52 -0.06 -6.13 -10.18
CA PRO A 52 -1.02 -7.19 -10.41
C PRO A 52 -0.24 -8.47 -10.70
N VAL A 53 -0.27 -9.41 -9.76
CA VAL A 53 0.29 -10.74 -9.98
C VAL A 53 -0.65 -11.47 -10.93
N GLU A 54 -0.25 -11.67 -12.18
CA GLU A 54 -1.07 -12.39 -13.16
C GLU A 54 -1.32 -13.85 -12.71
N GLY A 55 -2.56 -14.31 -12.85
CA GLY A 55 -2.95 -15.70 -12.57
C GLY A 55 -2.99 -16.11 -11.10
N ARG A 56 -3.24 -15.19 -10.14
CA ARG A 56 -3.50 -15.57 -8.75
C ARG A 56 -4.67 -16.55 -8.67
N THR A 57 -4.53 -17.57 -7.84
CA THR A 57 -5.53 -18.63 -7.65
C THR A 57 -6.68 -18.18 -6.73
N ALA A 58 -6.43 -17.25 -5.82
CA ALA A 58 -7.43 -16.75 -4.89
C ALA A 58 -8.04 -15.42 -5.37
N ASN A 59 -9.37 -15.37 -5.46
CA ASN A 59 -10.09 -14.14 -5.75
C ASN A 59 -10.00 -13.17 -4.55
N PRO A 60 -9.87 -11.85 -4.80
CA PRO A 60 -9.95 -10.85 -3.74
C PRO A 60 -11.32 -10.92 -3.07
N VAL A 61 -11.33 -11.03 -1.74
CA VAL A 61 -12.55 -11.07 -0.92
C VAL A 61 -12.99 -9.65 -0.62
N LYS A 62 -14.27 -9.32 -0.84
CA LYS A 62 -14.80 -7.99 -0.51
C LYS A 62 -14.57 -7.70 0.98
N LEU A 63 -13.94 -6.56 1.27
CA LEU A 63 -13.68 -6.09 2.63
C LEU A 63 -14.92 -5.38 3.19
N ASP A 64 -16.03 -6.11 3.32
CA ASP A 64 -17.33 -5.62 3.82
C ASP A 64 -17.53 -5.88 5.32
N GLY A 65 -16.49 -6.35 6.01
CA GLY A 65 -16.48 -6.57 7.45
C GLY A 65 -17.05 -7.92 7.90
N GLY A 66 -17.68 -8.70 7.02
CA GLY A 66 -18.23 -10.02 7.37
C GLY A 66 -17.30 -11.18 7.01
N ASN A 67 -16.74 -11.14 5.81
CA ASN A 67 -16.04 -12.29 5.24
C ASN A 67 -14.61 -12.43 5.79
N PRO A 68 -14.21 -13.64 6.24
CA PRO A 68 -12.83 -13.91 6.59
C PRO A 68 -11.92 -13.78 5.36
N PHE A 69 -10.74 -13.20 5.56
CA PHE A 69 -9.72 -13.11 4.52
C PHE A 69 -8.33 -13.34 5.11
N SER A 70 -7.40 -13.71 4.23
CA SER A 70 -6.00 -13.93 4.55
C SER A 70 -5.09 -12.95 3.79
N VAL A 71 -3.97 -12.62 4.42
CA VAL A 71 -2.96 -11.72 3.88
C VAL A 71 -1.59 -12.37 4.04
N LEU A 72 -0.87 -12.54 2.93
CA LEU A 72 0.53 -12.92 2.93
C LEU A 72 1.40 -11.68 3.11
N ILE A 73 2.24 -11.66 4.14
CA ILE A 73 3.16 -10.56 4.43
C ILE A 73 4.58 -11.04 4.13
N LEU A 74 5.24 -10.34 3.21
CA LEU A 74 6.59 -10.62 2.76
C LEU A 74 7.51 -9.45 3.08
N GLY A 75 8.49 -9.69 3.95
CA GLY A 75 9.60 -8.77 4.19
C GLY A 75 10.77 -9.15 3.28
N ILE A 76 11.13 -8.28 2.33
CA ILE A 76 12.14 -8.54 1.31
C ILE A 76 13.44 -7.82 1.67
N ASP A 77 14.55 -8.55 1.76
CA ASP A 77 15.90 -7.97 1.66
C ASP A 77 16.23 -7.85 0.17
N GLN A 78 16.01 -6.66 -0.38
CA GLN A 78 16.33 -6.32 -1.77
C GLN A 78 17.50 -5.32 -1.77
N ARG A 79 18.52 -5.61 -2.58
CA ARG A 79 19.68 -4.73 -2.81
C ARG A 79 19.68 -4.28 -4.26
N GLU A 80 20.39 -3.19 -4.56
CA GLU A 80 20.51 -2.70 -5.94
C GLU A 80 21.06 -3.81 -6.85
N GLY A 81 20.29 -4.16 -7.89
CA GLY A 81 20.64 -5.20 -8.86
C GLY A 81 20.27 -6.64 -8.45
N ASP A 82 19.64 -6.86 -7.28
CA ASP A 82 19.15 -8.17 -6.83
C ASP A 82 17.61 -8.18 -6.82
N VAL A 83 17.00 -9.30 -7.21
CA VAL A 83 15.57 -9.56 -7.05
C VAL A 83 15.20 -9.59 -5.56
N GLY A 84 16.15 -9.99 -4.72
CA GLY A 84 16.01 -10.05 -3.28
C GLY A 84 15.46 -11.40 -2.79
N ARG A 85 15.47 -11.59 -1.47
CA ARG A 85 14.93 -12.78 -0.80
C ARG A 85 13.92 -12.36 0.24
N SER A 86 12.90 -13.17 0.48
CA SER A 86 11.99 -12.94 1.61
C SER A 86 12.66 -13.41 2.91
N ASP A 87 13.12 -12.48 3.73
CA ASP A 87 13.63 -12.80 5.07
C ASP A 87 12.51 -13.01 6.09
N THR A 88 11.34 -12.41 5.82
CA THR A 88 10.14 -12.57 6.64
C THR A 88 8.99 -13.06 5.78
N THR A 89 8.36 -14.16 6.20
CA THR A 89 7.13 -14.68 5.60
C THR A 89 6.13 -14.91 6.71
N MET A 90 5.01 -14.18 6.67
CA MET A 90 3.91 -14.34 7.63
C MET A 90 2.58 -14.45 6.90
N VAL A 91 1.66 -15.21 7.46
CA VAL A 91 0.27 -15.27 6.99
C VAL A 91 -0.62 -14.76 8.11
N ALA A 92 -1.31 -13.65 7.85
CA ALA A 92 -2.32 -13.10 8.73
C ALA A 92 -3.71 -13.54 8.24
N THR A 93 -4.58 -13.96 9.15
CA THR A 93 -5.99 -14.19 8.86
C THR A 93 -6.82 -13.24 9.71
N VAL A 94 -7.83 -12.65 9.11
CA VAL A 94 -8.76 -11.73 9.78
C VAL A 94 -10.15 -12.26 9.55
N ASN A 95 -10.89 -12.46 10.63
CA ASN A 95 -12.29 -12.88 10.60
C ASN A 95 -13.15 -11.79 11.24
N GLY A 96 -13.80 -10.99 10.39
CA GLY A 96 -14.68 -9.90 10.82
C GLY A 96 -15.97 -10.37 11.49
N THR A 97 -16.45 -11.57 11.19
CA THR A 97 -17.59 -12.17 11.92
C THR A 97 -17.24 -12.46 13.38
N THR A 98 -16.04 -12.98 13.65
CA THR A 98 -15.61 -13.32 15.01
C THR A 98 -14.80 -12.21 15.71
N ASN A 99 -14.48 -11.12 15.01
CA ASN A 99 -13.54 -10.07 15.46
C ASN A 99 -12.18 -10.65 15.94
N LYS A 100 -11.65 -11.63 15.22
CA LYS A 100 -10.36 -12.27 15.54
C LYS A 100 -9.39 -12.10 14.40
N ALA A 101 -8.14 -11.80 14.76
CA ALA A 101 -7.01 -11.84 13.86
C ALA A 101 -5.98 -12.84 14.38
N GLN A 102 -5.38 -13.62 13.49
CA GLN A 102 -4.31 -14.55 13.81
C GLN A 102 -3.15 -14.32 12.85
N ILE A 103 -1.92 -14.45 13.34
CA ILE A 103 -0.72 -14.31 12.53
C ILE A 103 0.12 -15.57 12.73
N LEU A 104 0.52 -16.19 11.63
CA LEU A 104 1.44 -17.30 11.59
C LEU A 104 2.74 -16.86 10.92
N SER A 105 3.84 -16.89 11.67
CA SER A 105 5.18 -16.68 11.13
C SER A 105 5.74 -17.99 10.61
N ILE A 106 6.15 -18.01 9.33
CA ILE A 106 6.80 -19.15 8.70
C ILE A 106 8.31 -18.88 8.68
N PRO A 107 9.14 -19.69 9.37
CA PRO A 107 10.59 -19.50 9.36
C PRO A 107 11.15 -19.57 7.94
N ARG A 108 12.04 -18.65 7.57
CA ARG A 108 12.62 -18.55 6.22
C ARG A 108 13.31 -19.83 5.71
N ASP A 109 13.83 -20.63 6.63
CA ASP A 109 14.55 -21.89 6.34
C ASP A 109 13.62 -23.12 6.33
N THR A 110 12.31 -22.93 6.40
CA THR A 110 11.33 -24.01 6.29
C THR A 110 11.51 -24.75 4.98
N ARG A 111 11.80 -26.05 5.04
CA ARG A 111 12.00 -26.88 3.84
C ARG A 111 10.64 -27.27 3.27
N THR A 112 10.36 -26.85 2.04
CA THR A 112 9.10 -27.12 1.34
C THR A 112 9.35 -27.32 -0.15
N GLU A 113 8.39 -27.97 -0.81
CA GLU A 113 8.29 -27.96 -2.26
C GLU A 113 8.01 -26.52 -2.73
N ILE A 114 8.75 -26.04 -3.73
CA ILE A 114 8.58 -24.71 -4.31
C ILE A 114 7.63 -24.81 -5.50
N ILE A 115 6.44 -24.21 -5.42
CA ILE A 115 5.45 -24.36 -6.49
C ILE A 115 5.86 -23.53 -7.71
N GLY A 116 5.87 -24.16 -8.89
CA GLY A 116 6.38 -23.55 -10.12
C GLY A 116 7.90 -23.69 -10.30
N HIS A 117 8.57 -24.43 -9.42
CA HIS A 117 9.96 -24.84 -9.59
C HIS A 117 10.12 -26.29 -9.14
N ASP A 118 10.61 -27.19 -10.00
CA ASP A 118 10.72 -28.64 -9.69
C ASP A 118 11.83 -28.98 -8.67
N SER A 119 11.80 -28.35 -7.49
CA SER A 119 12.75 -28.56 -6.42
C SER A 119 12.13 -28.36 -5.04
N THR A 120 12.65 -29.11 -4.06
CA THR A 120 12.40 -28.85 -2.64
C THR A 120 13.52 -27.98 -2.10
N ASN A 121 13.19 -26.79 -1.58
CA ASN A 121 14.17 -25.85 -1.06
C ASN A 121 13.63 -25.14 0.21
N LYS A 122 14.41 -24.22 0.75
CA LYS A 122 13.96 -23.29 1.78
C LYS A 122 12.86 -22.38 1.21
N ILE A 123 11.82 -22.12 1.99
CA ILE A 123 10.65 -21.38 1.53
C ILE A 123 10.99 -19.96 1.05
N ASN A 124 12.02 -19.34 1.61
CA ASN A 124 12.49 -18.02 1.17
C ASN A 124 13.00 -17.97 -0.28
N ALA A 125 13.40 -19.11 -0.83
CA ALA A 125 13.86 -19.21 -2.21
C ALA A 125 12.70 -19.03 -3.21
N ALA A 126 11.46 -19.32 -2.82
CA ALA A 126 10.29 -19.14 -3.68
C ALA A 126 10.17 -17.70 -4.22
N TYR A 127 10.40 -16.71 -3.35
CA TYR A 127 10.41 -15.31 -3.78
C TYR A 127 11.58 -15.00 -4.71
N ALA A 128 12.78 -15.54 -4.44
CA ALA A 128 13.95 -15.31 -5.28
C ALA A 128 13.80 -15.92 -6.68
N TYR A 129 13.09 -17.04 -6.81
CA TYR A 129 12.89 -17.74 -8.07
C TYR A 129 11.75 -17.16 -8.91
N GLY A 130 10.63 -16.78 -8.30
CA GLY A 130 9.43 -16.37 -9.05
C GLY A 130 8.65 -15.23 -8.42
N GLY A 131 9.29 -14.43 -7.56
CA GLY A 131 8.71 -13.26 -6.93
C GLY A 131 7.51 -13.59 -6.03
N VAL A 132 6.59 -12.63 -5.92
CA VAL A 132 5.41 -12.74 -5.06
C VAL A 132 4.54 -13.95 -5.44
N LYS A 133 4.36 -14.21 -6.74
CA LYS A 133 3.49 -15.30 -7.24
C LYS A 133 3.94 -16.66 -6.72
N MET A 134 5.20 -16.98 -6.96
CA MET A 134 5.77 -18.27 -6.56
C MET A 134 5.82 -18.41 -5.04
N ALA A 135 6.10 -17.33 -4.32
CA ALA A 135 6.03 -17.31 -2.86
C ALA A 135 4.60 -17.60 -2.36
N GLU A 136 3.59 -16.98 -2.95
CA GLU A 136 2.18 -17.19 -2.63
C GLU A 136 1.73 -18.64 -2.89
N ASP A 137 2.02 -19.17 -4.08
CA ASP A 137 1.64 -20.53 -4.45
C ASP A 137 2.35 -21.55 -3.54
N THR A 138 3.62 -21.33 -3.23
CA THR A 138 4.41 -22.15 -2.31
C THR A 138 3.85 -22.13 -0.88
N VAL A 139 3.53 -20.95 -0.35
CA VAL A 139 2.93 -20.82 0.99
C VAL A 139 1.55 -21.46 1.05
N THR A 140 0.74 -21.27 0.01
CA THR A 140 -0.59 -21.89 -0.12
C THR A 140 -0.47 -23.41 -0.07
N ASN A 141 0.46 -24.00 -0.83
CA ASN A 141 0.72 -25.44 -0.81
C ASN A 141 1.24 -25.92 0.55
N PHE A 142 2.20 -25.21 1.14
CA PHE A 142 2.75 -25.53 2.45
C PHE A 142 1.67 -25.55 3.54
N LEU A 143 0.72 -24.62 3.47
CA LEU A 143 -0.43 -24.52 4.39
C LEU A 143 -1.60 -25.44 4.00
N LYS A 144 -1.38 -26.40 3.08
CA LYS A 144 -2.38 -27.38 2.63
C LYS A 144 -3.62 -26.75 2.01
N GLY A 145 -3.44 -25.70 1.22
CA GLY A 145 -4.49 -25.06 0.41
C GLY A 145 -5.26 -23.94 1.10
N ILE A 146 -4.74 -23.38 2.21
CA ILE A 146 -5.31 -22.15 2.78
C ILE A 146 -5.17 -21.02 1.74
N PRO A 147 -6.28 -20.45 1.23
CA PRO A 147 -6.20 -19.44 0.19
C PRO A 147 -5.55 -18.17 0.73
N ILE A 148 -4.81 -17.46 -0.11
CA ILE A 148 -4.18 -16.16 0.20
C ILE A 148 -4.89 -15.06 -0.59
N ASN A 149 -5.78 -14.29 0.03
CA ASN A 149 -6.59 -13.30 -0.70
C ASN A 149 -5.78 -12.05 -1.07
N TYR A 150 -4.93 -11.61 -0.15
CA TYR A 150 -4.14 -10.39 -0.29
C TYR A 150 -2.67 -10.68 -0.03
N TYR A 151 -1.81 -9.81 -0.52
CA TYR A 151 -0.39 -9.82 -0.16
C TYR A 151 0.10 -8.41 0.16
N ILE A 152 1.11 -8.33 1.01
CA ILE A 152 1.86 -7.13 1.33
C ILE A 152 3.32 -7.47 1.13
N LYS A 153 3.99 -6.74 0.24
CA LYS A 153 5.43 -6.81 0.03
C LYS A 153 6.05 -5.53 0.61
N ILE A 154 6.99 -5.66 1.53
CA ILE A 154 7.71 -4.54 2.12
C ILE A 154 9.21 -4.80 2.10
N ASN A 155 9.99 -3.84 1.61
CA ASN A 155 11.45 -3.87 1.70
C ASN A 155 11.91 -3.17 3.00
N MET A 156 13.21 -3.24 3.31
CA MET A 156 13.75 -2.64 4.54
C MET A 156 13.58 -1.12 4.60
N GLU A 157 13.69 -0.43 3.47
CA GLU A 157 13.47 1.02 3.38
C GLU A 157 12.00 1.38 3.64
N GLY A 158 11.06 0.70 2.99
CA GLY A 158 9.63 0.90 3.20
C GLY A 158 9.18 0.56 4.62
N LEU A 159 9.81 -0.41 5.29
CA LEU A 159 9.54 -0.67 6.71
C LEU A 159 9.96 0.50 7.59
N LYS A 160 11.14 1.09 7.33
CA LYS A 160 11.61 2.27 8.06
C LYS A 160 10.65 3.45 7.83
N ASP A 161 10.29 3.73 6.58
CA ASP A 161 9.38 4.83 6.24
C ASP A 161 8.01 4.66 6.90
N LEU A 162 7.51 3.43 6.97
CA LEU A 162 6.25 3.11 7.66
C LEU A 162 6.34 3.39 9.16
N VAL A 163 7.44 2.98 9.81
CA VAL A 163 7.66 3.25 11.24
C VAL A 163 7.77 4.76 11.50
N ASP A 164 8.50 5.48 10.67
CA ASP A 164 8.64 6.94 10.79
C ASP A 164 7.29 7.65 10.55
N ALA A 165 6.48 7.17 9.60
CA ALA A 165 5.16 7.74 9.28
C ALA A 165 4.14 7.58 10.43
N VAL A 166 4.23 6.52 11.23
CA VAL A 166 3.37 6.33 12.41
C VAL A 166 3.92 7.03 13.66
N GLY A 167 5.02 7.76 13.56
CA GLY A 167 5.64 8.49 14.66
C GLY A 167 6.58 7.66 15.53
N GLY A 168 7.08 6.54 15.02
CA GLY A 168 7.90 5.58 15.75
C GLY A 168 7.06 4.54 16.51
N VAL A 169 7.75 3.55 17.09
CA VAL A 169 7.13 2.47 17.89
C VAL A 169 7.89 2.27 19.19
N GLU A 170 7.17 2.02 20.29
CA GLU A 170 7.78 1.59 21.55
C GLU A 170 7.94 0.06 21.53
N VAL A 171 9.14 -0.42 21.84
CA VAL A 171 9.48 -1.84 21.85
C VAL A 171 9.90 -2.23 23.26
N TYR A 172 9.23 -3.24 23.82
CA TYR A 172 9.62 -3.88 25.07
C TYR A 172 10.85 -4.76 24.83
N ASN A 173 11.86 -4.65 25.68
CA ASN A 173 13.11 -5.37 25.51
C ASN A 173 13.37 -6.20 26.76
N ASP A 174 13.44 -7.52 26.60
CA ASP A 174 13.62 -8.45 27.70
C ASP A 174 15.09 -8.64 28.12
N MET A 175 16.03 -8.03 27.38
CA MET A 175 17.47 -8.12 27.62
C MET A 175 18.21 -6.82 27.24
N ASP A 176 19.40 -6.59 27.79
CA ASP A 176 20.22 -5.46 27.32
C ASP A 176 20.82 -5.77 25.95
N ILE A 177 20.62 -4.87 24.97
CA ILE A 177 21.12 -5.04 23.61
C ILE A 177 22.01 -3.85 23.24
N SER A 178 23.19 -4.13 22.70
CA SER A 178 24.04 -3.11 22.06
C SER A 178 24.06 -3.34 20.57
N LEU A 179 23.53 -2.38 19.81
CA LEU A 179 23.38 -2.45 18.36
C LEU A 179 23.91 -1.17 17.73
N LYS A 180 24.93 -1.30 16.87
CA LYS A 180 25.55 -0.19 16.11
C LYS A 180 25.91 1.02 17.00
N GLY A 181 26.45 0.78 18.19
CA GLY A 181 26.85 1.82 19.14
C GLY A 181 25.70 2.47 19.92
N LYS A 182 24.47 1.95 19.81
CA LYS A 182 23.33 2.32 20.66
C LYS A 182 23.05 1.22 21.66
N GLU A 183 22.81 1.62 22.91
CA GLU A 183 22.38 0.71 23.96
C GLU A 183 20.87 0.76 24.13
N PHE A 184 20.24 -0.39 24.09
CA PHE A 184 18.83 -0.61 24.36
C PHE A 184 18.74 -1.39 25.68
N LYS A 185 18.31 -0.71 26.74
CA LYS A 185 18.19 -1.33 28.05
C LYS A 185 16.99 -2.27 28.10
N LYS A 186 17.12 -3.30 28.93
CA LYS A 186 15.99 -4.12 29.36
C LYS A 186 14.96 -3.22 30.07
N ARG A 187 13.71 -3.32 29.66
CA ARG A 187 12.57 -2.63 30.28
C ARG A 187 11.37 -3.52 30.13
#